data_AF-A0A345NLW8-F1
#
_entry.id   AF-A0A345NLW8-F1
#
_cell.length_a   1.000
_cell.length_b   1.000
_cell.length_c   1.000
_cell.angle_alpha   90.00
_cell.angle_beta   90.00
_cell.angle_gamma   90.00
#
_symmetry.space_group_name_H-M   'P 1'
#
loop_
_entity.id
_entity.type
_entity.pdbx_description
1 polymer ?
#
loop_
_entity_poly.entity_id
_entity_poly.type
_entity_poly.pdbx_seq_one_letter_code
_entity_poly.pdbx_strand_id
1 'polypeptide(L)'
;MDRSESGVDGKAYARVPLDVHRLRDLRLRKGWTQHTLSVMVGVQGAAAVSAWERGLAVPRPGTLLRIARALGVEPVDLLRRGDVEAMTLRELRVVRGMSLRELAVAAGTSSSTLRRWESGDFVRAPGADAIRALANALDVGPARVEELLTMARSRAGARSRP
;
A
#
# COMPACT_ATOMS: atom_id res chain seq x y z
N MET A 1 -21.20 -34.45 5.31
CA MET A 1 -19.81 -34.11 4.97
C MET A 1 -19.76 -32.62 4.70
N ASP A 2 -19.38 -31.88 5.74
CA ASP A 2 -19.29 -30.43 5.80
C ASP A 2 -18.08 -29.96 4.99
N ARG A 3 -18.31 -29.11 3.97
CA ARG A 3 -17.27 -28.32 3.31
C ARG A 3 -17.59 -26.87 3.59
N SER A 4 -17.00 -26.36 4.65
CA SER A 4 -16.99 -24.95 5.00
C SER A 4 -16.18 -24.19 3.93
N GLU A 5 -16.87 -23.60 2.95
CA GLU A 5 -16.31 -22.57 2.09
C GLU A 5 -16.20 -21.26 2.88
N SER A 6 -15.10 -21.11 3.62
CA SER A 6 -14.68 -19.83 4.17
C SER A 6 -14.10 -18.95 3.05
N GLY A 7 -14.99 -18.42 2.21
CA GLY A 7 -14.70 -17.38 1.22
C GLY A 7 -14.48 -16.05 1.94
N VAL A 8 -13.24 -15.81 2.37
CA VAL A 8 -12.81 -14.56 2.99
C VAL A 8 -13.13 -13.36 2.10
N ASP A 9 -14.06 -12.54 2.60
CA ASP A 9 -14.45 -11.20 2.17
C ASP A 9 -13.40 -10.47 1.33
N GLY A 10 -13.80 -10.21 0.07
CA GLY A 10 -13.17 -9.24 -0.82
C GLY A 10 -13.32 -7.82 -0.29
N LYS A 11 -12.64 -7.49 0.80
CA LYS A 11 -12.38 -6.09 1.15
C LYS A 11 -11.57 -5.50 0.01
N ALA A 12 -12.15 -4.51 -0.67
CA ALA A 12 -11.49 -3.69 -1.68
C ALA A 12 -10.23 -3.06 -1.08
N TYR A 13 -9.11 -3.78 -1.19
CA TYR A 13 -7.80 -3.23 -0.87
C TYR A 13 -7.54 -2.18 -1.94
N ALA A 14 -7.49 -0.94 -1.46
CA ALA A 14 -7.17 0.25 -2.22
C ALA A 14 -6.11 -0.08 -3.29
N ARG A 15 -6.47 0.17 -4.56
CA ARG A 15 -5.76 -0.30 -5.75
C ARG A 15 -4.42 0.44 -5.79
N VAL A 16 -3.41 -0.12 -5.15
CA VAL A 16 -2.05 0.42 -5.23
C VAL A 16 -1.66 0.44 -6.73
N PRO A 17 -1.39 1.61 -7.31
CA PRO A 17 -1.25 1.82 -8.75
C PRO A 17 0.07 1.26 -9.27
N LEU A 18 0.09 -0.05 -9.54
CA LEU A 18 1.24 -0.75 -10.08
C LEU A 18 1.59 -0.24 -11.49
N ASP A 19 2.84 0.14 -11.70
CA ASP A 19 3.41 0.35 -13.02
C ASP A 19 3.74 -1.01 -13.65
N VAL A 20 2.83 -1.46 -14.52
CA VAL A 20 2.89 -2.77 -15.16
C VAL A 20 4.10 -2.93 -16.09
N HIS A 21 4.53 -1.83 -16.73
CA HIS A 21 5.71 -1.83 -17.60
C HIS A 21 6.97 -1.93 -16.76
N ARG A 22 7.03 -1.16 -15.68
CA ARG A 22 8.18 -1.17 -14.76
C ARG A 22 8.39 -2.53 -14.09
N LEU A 23 7.31 -3.18 -13.65
CA LEU A 23 7.35 -4.54 -13.11
C LEU A 23 7.93 -5.52 -14.14
N ARG A 24 7.40 -5.51 -15.37
CA ARG A 24 7.83 -6.39 -16.45
C ARG A 24 9.31 -6.17 -16.78
N ASP A 25 9.73 -4.91 -16.90
CA ASP A 25 11.10 -4.55 -17.23
C ASP A 25 12.09 -5.02 -16.17
N LEU A 26 11.80 -4.81 -14.89
CA LEU A 26 12.65 -5.26 -13.79
C LEU A 26 12.78 -6.79 -13.75
N ARG A 27 11.67 -7.50 -13.98
CA ARG A 27 11.68 -8.97 -14.06
C ARG A 27 12.55 -9.45 -15.22
N LEU A 28 12.41 -8.84 -16.41
CA LEU A 28 13.19 -9.20 -17.59
C LEU A 28 14.67 -8.88 -17.42
N ARG A 29 15.04 -7.76 -16.78
CA ARG A 29 16.43 -7.42 -16.45
C ARG A 29 17.10 -8.43 -15.51
N LYS A 30 16.33 -9.11 -14.66
CA LYS A 30 16.82 -10.23 -13.83
C LYS A 30 16.92 -11.56 -14.60
N GLY A 31 16.50 -11.61 -15.87
CA GLY A 31 16.42 -12.84 -16.65
C GLY A 31 15.30 -13.79 -16.18
N TRP A 32 14.32 -13.29 -15.43
CA TRP A 32 13.30 -14.13 -14.80
C TRP A 32 12.08 -14.33 -15.69
N THR A 33 11.53 -15.55 -15.69
CA THR A 33 10.20 -15.82 -16.25
C THR A 33 9.10 -15.35 -15.28
N GLN A 34 7.86 -15.24 -15.76
CA GLN A 34 6.71 -14.98 -14.86
C GLN A 34 6.56 -16.08 -13.80
N HIS A 35 6.86 -17.33 -14.16
CA HIS A 35 6.87 -18.45 -13.22
C HIS A 35 7.96 -18.28 -12.15
N THR A 36 9.18 -17.92 -12.56
CA THR A 36 10.28 -17.64 -11.63
C THR A 36 9.89 -16.55 -10.63
N LEU A 37 9.33 -15.42 -11.09
CA LEU A 37 8.87 -14.37 -10.18
C LEU A 37 7.77 -14.88 -9.24
N SER A 38 6.83 -15.70 -9.73
CA SER A 38 5.76 -16.25 -8.88
C SER A 38 6.28 -17.09 -7.72
N VAL A 39 7.31 -17.90 -7.97
CA VAL A 39 8.00 -18.71 -6.94
C VAL A 39 8.70 -17.79 -5.94
N MET A 40 9.48 -16.80 -6.42
CA MET A 40 10.22 -15.87 -5.55
C MET A 40 9.33 -15.08 -4.60
N VAL A 41 8.11 -14.74 -5.03
CA VAL A 41 7.17 -13.93 -4.23
C VAL A 41 6.08 -14.78 -3.58
N GLY A 42 6.20 -16.12 -3.61
CA GLY A 42 5.29 -17.04 -2.95
C GLY A 42 3.83 -16.87 -3.37
N VAL A 43 3.58 -16.82 -4.69
CA VAL A 43 2.23 -16.90 -5.27
C VAL A 43 2.14 -18.08 -6.23
N GLN A 44 0.94 -18.65 -6.35
CA GLN A 44 0.75 -19.86 -7.13
C GLN A 44 0.71 -19.57 -8.64
N GLY A 45 1.76 -19.98 -9.34
CA GLY A 45 1.83 -20.00 -10.79
C GLY A 45 2.02 -18.63 -11.47
N ALA A 46 2.33 -18.69 -12.77
CA ALA A 46 2.61 -17.50 -13.58
C ALA A 46 1.36 -16.63 -13.86
N ALA A 47 0.15 -17.17 -13.67
CA ALA A 47 -1.11 -16.49 -13.99
C ALA A 47 -1.29 -15.19 -13.19
N ALA A 48 -0.92 -15.19 -11.90
CA ALA A 48 -0.99 -13.99 -11.06
C ALA A 48 -0.07 -12.88 -11.59
N VAL A 49 1.18 -13.23 -11.90
CA VAL A 49 2.16 -12.29 -12.47
C VAL A 49 1.70 -11.77 -13.84
N SER A 50 1.17 -12.64 -14.70
CA SER A 50 0.60 -12.26 -15.99
C SER A 50 -0.58 -11.30 -15.85
N ALA A 51 -1.45 -11.50 -14.85
CA ALA A 51 -2.56 -10.59 -14.59
C ALA A 51 -2.06 -9.21 -14.12
N TRP A 52 -1.01 -9.16 -13.30
CA TRP A 52 -0.38 -7.90 -12.87
C TRP A 52 0.29 -7.16 -14.04
N GLU A 53 1.10 -7.83 -14.84
CA GLU A 53 1.79 -7.23 -15.99
C GLU A 53 0.85 -6.75 -17.10
N ARG A 54 -0.39 -7.25 -17.12
CA ARG A 54 -1.44 -6.79 -18.04
C ARG A 54 -2.41 -5.78 -17.41
N GLY A 55 -2.19 -5.41 -16.15
CA GLY A 55 -3.08 -4.49 -15.42
C GLY A 55 -4.46 -5.05 -15.10
N LEU A 56 -4.67 -6.35 -15.24
CA LEU A 56 -5.95 -7.01 -14.92
C LEU A 56 -6.14 -7.23 -13.43
N ALA A 57 -5.06 -7.23 -12.66
CA ALA A 57 -5.08 -7.34 -11.22
C ALA A 57 -3.96 -6.50 -10.61
N VAL A 58 -4.08 -6.20 -9.32
CA VAL A 58 -3.05 -5.52 -8.53
C VAL A 58 -2.58 -6.45 -7.42
N PRO A 59 -1.27 -6.61 -7.18
CA PRO A 59 -0.79 -7.40 -6.06
C PRO A 59 -1.23 -6.77 -4.74
N ARG A 60 -1.58 -7.62 -3.77
CA ARG A 60 -1.86 -7.14 -2.40
C ARG A 60 -0.63 -6.38 -1.86
N PRO A 61 -0.83 -5.37 -0.99
CA PRO A 61 0.21 -4.73 -0.17
C PRO A 61 1.43 -5.59 0.17
N GLY A 62 1.26 -6.68 0.92
CA GLY A 62 2.36 -7.55 1.32
C GLY A 62 3.01 -8.31 0.15
N THR A 63 2.27 -8.57 -0.93
CA THR A 63 2.83 -9.16 -2.15
C THR A 63 3.67 -8.15 -2.91
N LEU A 64 3.24 -6.89 -3.01
CA LEU A 64 4.02 -5.81 -3.62
C LEU A 64 5.38 -5.65 -2.92
N LEU A 65 5.39 -5.71 -1.58
CA LEU A 65 6.64 -5.69 -0.80
C LEU A 65 7.56 -6.86 -1.12
N ARG A 66 7.01 -8.06 -1.27
CA ARG A 66 7.79 -9.25 -1.67
C ARG A 66 8.33 -9.11 -3.09
N ILE A 67 7.54 -8.55 -4.02
CA ILE A 67 7.97 -8.28 -5.39
C ILE A 67 9.14 -7.28 -5.39
N ALA A 68 9.00 -6.15 -4.70
CA ALA A 68 10.04 -5.12 -4.60
C ALA A 68 11.35 -5.71 -4.05
N ARG A 69 11.25 -6.44 -2.92
CA ARG A 69 12.40 -7.13 -2.32
C ARG A 69 13.05 -8.14 -3.28
N ALA A 70 12.26 -8.96 -3.98
CA ALA A 70 12.79 -9.93 -4.93
C ALA A 70 13.50 -9.25 -6.11
N LEU A 71 12.96 -8.13 -6.60
CA LEU A 71 13.54 -7.38 -7.71
C LEU A 71 14.73 -6.49 -7.28
N GLY A 72 14.90 -6.25 -5.98
CA GLY A 72 15.95 -5.41 -5.42
C GLY A 72 15.70 -3.91 -5.63
N VAL A 73 14.43 -3.49 -5.52
CA VAL A 73 13.99 -2.11 -5.65
C VAL A 73 13.11 -1.72 -4.47
N GLU A 74 12.87 -0.43 -4.28
CA GLU A 74 11.88 0.02 -3.30
C GLU A 74 10.47 -0.19 -3.86
N PRO A 75 9.44 -0.44 -3.03
CA PRO A 75 8.11 -0.70 -3.54
C PRO A 75 7.50 0.52 -4.24
N VAL A 76 7.95 1.74 -3.93
CA VAL A 76 7.59 2.96 -4.64
C VAL A 76 8.08 2.98 -6.09
N ASP A 77 9.20 2.30 -6.39
CA ASP A 77 9.73 2.19 -7.76
C ASP A 77 8.85 1.33 -8.67
N LEU A 78 7.90 0.58 -8.10
CA LEU A 78 6.93 -0.23 -8.84
C LEU A 78 5.62 0.51 -9.09
N LEU A 79 5.51 1.79 -8.74
CA LEU A 79 4.26 2.54 -8.78
C LEU A 79 4.29 3.58 -9.89
N ARG A 80 3.12 3.83 -10.49
CA ARG A 80 2.96 4.92 -11.45
C ARG A 80 3.12 6.25 -10.71
N ARG A 81 4.02 7.11 -11.21
CA ARG A 81 4.36 8.40 -10.57
C ARG A 81 3.16 9.33 -10.36
N GLY A 82 2.18 9.33 -11.28
CA GLY A 82 0.98 10.17 -11.16
C GLY A 82 -0.05 9.70 -10.12
N ASP A 83 0.09 8.48 -9.61
CA ASP A 83 -0.93 7.89 -8.73
C ASP A 83 -0.48 7.81 -7.26
N VAL A 84 0.78 8.15 -6.95
CA VAL A 84 1.25 8.38 -5.57
C VAL A 84 0.47 9.54 -4.93
N GLU A 85 0.09 10.53 -5.74
CA GLU A 85 -0.78 11.64 -5.35
C GLU A 85 -2.25 11.23 -5.14
N ALA A 86 -2.64 10.01 -5.51
CA ALA A 86 -3.98 9.47 -5.23
C ALA A 86 -4.01 8.53 -4.01
N MET A 87 -2.84 8.10 -3.52
CA MET A 87 -2.73 7.15 -2.41
C MET A 87 -3.24 7.74 -1.09
N THR A 88 -3.78 6.87 -0.24
CA THR A 88 -4.10 7.14 1.16
C THR A 88 -2.84 7.10 2.03
N LEU A 89 -2.95 7.65 3.25
CA LEU A 89 -1.90 7.51 4.28
C LEU A 89 -1.52 6.05 4.53
N ARG A 90 -2.52 5.15 4.53
CA ARG A 90 -2.32 3.71 4.70
C ARG A 90 -1.55 3.08 3.54
N GLU A 91 -1.89 3.45 2.31
CA GLU A 91 -1.22 2.92 1.11
C GLU A 91 0.24 3.38 1.05
N LEU A 92 0.51 4.65 1.34
CA LEU A 92 1.88 5.15 1.44
C LEU A 92 2.68 4.40 2.49
N ARG A 93 2.11 4.20 3.69
CA ARG A 93 2.77 3.40 4.74
C ARG A 93 3.12 2.00 4.24
N VAL A 94 2.15 1.34 3.61
CA VAL A 94 2.32 -0.01 3.07
C VAL A 94 3.42 -0.04 2.01
N VAL A 95 3.43 0.92 1.09
CA VAL A 95 4.40 1.02 0.00
C VAL A 95 5.80 1.30 0.54
N ARG A 96 5.92 1.99 1.67
CA ARG A 96 7.21 2.16 2.37
C ARG A 96 7.66 0.92 3.14
N GLY A 97 6.93 -0.20 3.02
CA GLY A 97 7.27 -1.42 3.75
C GLY A 97 7.01 -1.35 5.24
N MET A 98 6.31 -0.32 5.73
CA MET A 98 6.13 -0.07 7.14
C MET A 98 4.87 -0.78 7.68
N SER A 99 5.04 -1.47 8.80
CA SER A 99 3.93 -1.89 9.65
C SER A 99 3.27 -0.68 10.31
N LEU A 100 2.02 -0.86 10.75
CA LEU A 100 1.30 0.16 11.51
C LEU A 100 2.08 0.57 12.77
N ARG A 101 2.74 -0.38 13.44
CA ARG A 101 3.53 -0.10 14.64
C ARG A 101 4.77 0.74 14.32
N GLU A 102 5.49 0.42 13.25
CA GLU A 102 6.70 1.15 12.86
C GLU A 102 6.40 2.61 12.52
N LEU A 103 5.36 2.88 11.72
CA LEU A 103 4.99 4.27 11.42
C LEU A 103 4.47 4.99 12.67
N ALA A 104 3.75 4.30 13.56
CA ALA A 104 3.27 4.92 14.80
C ALA A 104 4.44 5.34 15.71
N VAL A 105 5.44 4.46 15.87
CA VAL A 105 6.67 4.77 16.61
C VAL A 105 7.42 5.93 15.95
N ALA A 106 7.58 5.90 14.62
CA ALA A 106 8.23 6.99 13.89
C ALA A 106 7.50 8.34 14.09
N ALA A 107 6.17 8.32 14.13
CA ALA A 107 5.33 9.50 14.35
C ALA A 107 5.15 9.90 15.84
N GLY A 108 5.83 9.23 16.77
CA GLY A 108 5.72 9.52 18.20
C GLY A 108 4.32 9.24 18.79
N THR A 109 3.60 8.24 18.25
CA THR A 109 2.21 7.94 18.62
C THR A 109 1.95 6.44 18.82
N SER A 110 0.72 6.10 19.20
CA SER A 110 0.29 4.69 19.32
C SER A 110 -0.26 4.14 18.01
N SER A 111 -0.15 2.83 17.80
CA SER A 111 -0.77 2.14 16.65
C SER A 111 -2.28 2.38 16.56
N SER A 112 -2.97 2.51 17.70
CA SER A 112 -4.40 2.82 17.75
C SER A 112 -4.71 4.23 17.26
N THR A 113 -3.89 5.21 17.63
CA THR A 113 -4.00 6.58 17.15
C THR A 113 -3.70 6.67 15.65
N LEU A 114 -2.62 6.03 15.19
CA LEU A 114 -2.32 5.99 13.76
C LEU A 114 -3.44 5.31 12.95
N ARG A 115 -4.03 4.23 13.46
CA ARG A 115 -5.17 3.56 12.81
C ARG A 115 -6.35 4.52 12.62
N ARG A 116 -6.68 5.31 13.64
CA ARG A 116 -7.73 6.34 13.56
C ARG A 116 -7.40 7.39 12.51
N TRP A 117 -6.14 7.85 12.46
CA TRP A 117 -5.67 8.78 11.44
C TRP A 117 -5.84 8.21 10.03
N GLU A 118 -5.45 6.95 9.80
CA GLU A 118 -5.63 6.27 8.51
C GLU A 118 -7.09 6.07 8.11
N SER A 119 -7.98 5.85 9.08
CA SER A 119 -9.41 5.64 8.83
C SER A 119 -10.22 6.92 8.76
N GLY A 120 -9.65 8.07 9.14
CA GLY A 120 -10.38 9.34 9.25
C GLY A 120 -11.23 9.47 10.52
N ASP A 121 -11.17 8.49 11.42
CA ASP A 121 -12.00 8.40 12.64
C ASP A 121 -11.30 9.03 13.85
N PHE A 122 -10.94 10.31 13.70
CA PHE A 122 -10.26 11.07 14.75
C PHE A 122 -10.91 12.42 14.96
N VAL A 123 -11.10 12.78 16.23
CA VAL A 123 -11.63 14.09 16.65
C VAL A 123 -10.59 15.18 16.44
N ARG A 124 -9.37 14.98 16.97
CA ARG A 124 -8.26 15.94 16.88
C ARG A 124 -7.24 15.49 15.85
N ALA A 125 -6.88 16.40 14.95
CA ALA A 125 -5.82 16.17 13.98
C ALA A 125 -4.46 16.00 14.67
N PRO A 126 -3.50 15.31 14.04
CA PRO A 126 -2.13 15.23 14.54
C PRO A 126 -1.53 16.63 14.70
N GLY A 127 -0.69 16.83 15.72
CA GLY A 127 0.07 18.08 15.87
C GLY A 127 1.19 18.19 14.84
N ALA A 128 1.78 19.38 14.72
CA ALA A 128 2.83 19.68 13.73
C ALA A 128 4.04 18.73 13.81
N ASP A 129 4.45 18.32 15.02
CA ASP A 129 5.54 17.35 15.20
C ASP A 129 5.20 15.97 14.60
N ALA A 130 4.00 15.47 14.85
CA ALA A 130 3.54 14.21 14.30
C ALA A 130 3.40 14.29 12.77
N ILE A 131 2.94 15.43 12.23
CA ILE A 131 2.86 15.67 10.78
C ILE A 131 4.26 15.62 10.15
N ARG A 132 5.24 16.32 10.73
CA ARG A 132 6.64 16.28 10.26
C ARG A 132 7.24 14.88 10.33
N ALA A 133 6.99 14.16 11.41
CA ALA A 133 7.50 12.81 11.59
C ALA A 133 6.88 11.81 10.61
N LEU A 134 5.57 11.91 10.35
CA LEU A 134 4.89 11.14 9.31
C LEU A 134 5.43 11.48 7.91
N ALA A 135 5.63 12.77 7.63
CA ALA A 135 6.15 13.26 6.36
C ALA A 135 7.54 12.66 6.07
N ASN A 136 8.44 12.70 7.05
CA ASN A 136 9.77 12.11 6.93
C ASN A 136 9.72 10.58 6.76
N ALA A 137 8.92 9.89 7.57
CA ALA A 137 8.82 8.43 7.52
C ALA A 137 8.19 7.91 6.21
N LEU A 138 7.26 8.68 5.64
CA LEU A 138 6.61 8.35 4.38
C LEU A 138 7.31 8.96 3.16
N ASP A 139 8.37 9.75 3.39
CA ASP A 139 9.13 10.52 2.41
C ASP A 139 8.20 11.25 1.43
N VAL A 140 7.38 12.12 2.03
CA VAL A 140 6.47 13.08 1.40
C VAL A 140 6.54 14.41 2.16
N GLY A 141 6.05 15.50 1.60
CA GLY A 141 6.01 16.80 2.29
C GLY A 141 4.96 16.86 3.43
N PRO A 142 5.14 17.73 4.45
CA PRO A 142 4.14 17.95 5.51
C PRO A 142 2.74 18.33 5.00
N ALA A 143 2.66 19.22 4.01
CA ALA A 143 1.40 19.61 3.37
C ALA A 143 0.66 18.41 2.78
N ARG A 144 1.40 17.46 2.20
CA ARG A 144 0.82 16.24 1.65
C ARG A 144 0.21 15.36 2.74
N VAL A 145 0.83 15.26 3.91
CA VAL A 145 0.26 14.52 5.05
C VAL A 145 -1.06 15.15 5.52
N GLU A 146 -1.13 16.48 5.57
CA GLU A 146 -2.36 17.21 5.92
C GLU A 146 -3.50 16.95 4.93
N GLU A 147 -3.20 16.97 3.63
CA GLU A 147 -4.16 16.61 2.57
C GLU A 147 -4.69 15.18 2.77
N LEU A 148 -3.79 14.21 3.02
CA LEU A 148 -4.17 12.81 3.22
C LEU A 148 -5.09 12.61 4.41
N LEU A 149 -4.82 13.30 5.52
CA LEU A 149 -5.65 13.29 6.72
C LEU A 149 -7.03 13.90 6.45
N THR A 150 -7.07 14.99 5.68
CA THR A 150 -8.32 15.63 5.25
C THR A 150 -9.14 14.69 4.36
N MET A 151 -8.51 14.05 3.37
CA MET A 151 -9.16 13.06 2.51
C MET A 151 -9.68 11.86 3.29
N ALA A 152 -8.91 11.36 4.28
CA ALA A 152 -9.33 10.25 5.14
C ALA A 152 -10.61 10.60 5.91
N ARG A 153 -10.66 11.81 6.50
CA ARG A 153 -11.83 12.31 7.23
C ARG A 153 -13.05 12.47 6.32
N SER A 154 -12.90 13.07 5.13
CA SER A 154 -13.99 13.21 4.16
C SER A 154 -14.56 11.85 3.72
N ARG A 155 -13.70 10.85 3.52
CA ARG A 155 -14.12 9.49 3.17
C ARG A 155 -14.80 8.74 4.32
N ALA A 156 -14.48 9.05 5.57
CA ALA A 156 -15.19 8.51 6.73
C ALA A 156 -16.61 9.08 6.80
N GLY A 157 -16.74 10.40 6.68
CA GLY A 157 -18.04 11.07 6.67
C GLY A 157 -18.98 10.61 5.54
N ALA A 158 -18.43 10.33 4.35
CA ALA A 158 -19.20 9.80 3.23
C ALA A 158 -19.74 8.38 3.45
N ARG A 159 -19.06 7.56 4.28
CA ARG A 159 -19.50 6.18 4.61
C ARG A 159 -20.53 6.14 5.74
N SER A 160 -20.62 7.20 6.53
CA SER A 160 -21.55 7.30 7.66
C SER A 160 -22.90 7.92 7.30
N ARG A 161 -23.13 8.30 6.02
CA ARG A 161 -24.44 8.73 5.54
C ARG A 161 -25.30 7.50 5.19
N PRO A 162 -26.54 7.41 5.73
CA PRO A 162 -27.46 6.28 5.48
C PRO A 162 -27.95 6.24 4.04
#